data_AF-A0A356B3J8-F1
#
_entry.id   AF-A0A356B3J8-F1
#
_cell.length_a   1.000
_cell.length_b   1.000
_cell.length_c   1.000
_cell.angle_alpha   90.00
_cell.angle_beta   90.00
_cell.angle_gamma   90.00
#
_symmetry.space_group_name_H-M   'P 1'
#
loop_
_entity.id
_entity.type
_entity.pdbx_description
1 polymer ?
#
loop_
_entity_poly.entity_id
_entity_poly.type
_entity_poly.pdbx_seq_one_letter_code
_entity_poly.pdbx_strand_id
1 'polypeptide(L)'
;MRIMIETDMEGVAGVIDHDTWVTPQGRYYERGKELLTREVNAAIDGFFAAGAEYILVTDGHGYGGIAFELLDPRVEFQRGWGPGPYPCGLEAGFDCFAVIGQHPKAGTEYGHICHTGWFNVVDTKLNGISIGEFGTAVFNCSELGITPIFGSGDLAFTKEAKALVKGIETVAVKRGLTPGQGSECDTDQYRNRNLAAVHTHPEKAREMIRKGAYDALTRYLKDPASFHIPKLDPPYVLEQITRKNGDTPAKQNKWEHPSSIIGVFNRPYGQ
;
A
#
# COMPACT_ATOMS: atom_id res chain seq x y z
N MET A 1 -12.11 -19.14 -3.28
CA MET A 1 -10.91 -18.27 -3.20
C MET A 1 -11.27 -16.98 -2.47
N ARG A 2 -10.66 -16.75 -1.31
CA ARG A 2 -10.89 -15.60 -0.43
C ARG A 2 -9.78 -14.56 -0.63
N ILE A 3 -10.16 -13.32 -0.94
CA ILE A 3 -9.21 -12.23 -1.23
C ILE A 3 -9.38 -11.09 -0.24
N MET A 4 -8.26 -10.62 0.32
CA MET A 4 -8.22 -9.32 1.00
C MET A 4 -7.77 -8.24 0.03
N ILE A 5 -8.47 -7.12 0.02
CA ILE A 5 -8.08 -5.91 -0.70
C ILE A 5 -7.79 -4.82 0.32
N GLU A 6 -6.54 -4.42 0.47
CA GLU A 6 -6.18 -3.20 1.19
C GLU A 6 -6.25 -1.99 0.25
N THR A 7 -6.69 -0.85 0.79
CA THR A 7 -6.87 0.37 0.00
C THR A 7 -6.00 1.49 0.51
N ASP A 8 -5.44 2.26 -0.40
CA ASP A 8 -4.67 3.47 -0.15
C ASP A 8 -5.12 4.54 -1.16
N MET A 9 -4.89 5.82 -0.89
CA MET A 9 -5.52 6.92 -1.61
C MET A 9 -4.53 7.70 -2.49
N GLU A 10 -3.29 7.80 -2.03
CA GLU A 10 -2.23 8.62 -2.60
C GLU A 10 -1.79 8.14 -3.99
N GLY A 11 -2.00 6.87 -4.32
CA GLY A 11 -1.66 6.25 -5.61
C GLY A 11 -2.76 6.33 -6.68
N VAL A 12 -3.98 6.76 -6.32
CA VAL A 12 -5.15 6.78 -7.22
C VAL A 12 -5.01 7.78 -8.37
N ALA A 13 -5.56 7.46 -9.55
CA ALA A 13 -5.58 8.38 -10.68
C ALA A 13 -6.47 9.61 -10.39
N GLY A 14 -5.92 10.81 -10.56
CA GLY A 14 -6.59 12.08 -10.28
C GLY A 14 -6.33 12.67 -8.88
N VAL A 15 -5.76 11.90 -7.93
CA VAL A 15 -5.34 12.41 -6.62
C VAL A 15 -3.98 13.11 -6.74
N ILE A 16 -3.89 14.36 -6.28
CA ILE A 16 -2.77 15.29 -6.54
C ILE A 16 -1.85 15.46 -5.32
N ASP A 17 -2.39 15.63 -4.12
CA ASP A 17 -1.58 15.92 -2.94
C ASP A 17 -2.25 15.44 -1.67
N HIS A 18 -1.47 15.32 -0.61
CA HIS A 18 -1.98 14.85 0.67
C HIS A 18 -3.04 15.84 1.24
N ASP A 19 -2.73 17.12 1.33
CA ASP A 19 -3.48 18.09 2.14
C ASP A 19 -4.87 18.35 1.62
N THR A 20 -5.02 18.47 0.30
CA THR A 20 -6.28 18.83 -0.33
C THR A 20 -7.07 17.63 -0.81
N TRP A 21 -6.44 16.45 -1.00
CA TRP A 21 -7.12 15.26 -1.50
C TRP A 21 -7.21 14.09 -0.54
N VAL A 22 -6.28 13.88 0.40
CA VAL A 22 -6.25 12.63 1.20
C VAL A 22 -6.54 12.86 2.69
N THR A 23 -6.87 14.09 3.10
CA THR A 23 -7.24 14.38 4.49
C THR A 23 -8.70 14.82 4.62
N PRO A 24 -9.38 14.57 5.76
CA PRO A 24 -10.78 14.98 5.96
C PRO A 24 -11.05 16.47 5.81
N GLN A 25 -10.06 17.32 6.05
CA GLN A 25 -10.16 18.78 5.89
C GLN A 25 -9.87 19.24 4.45
N GLY A 26 -9.37 18.34 3.60
CA GLY A 26 -9.03 18.59 2.22
C GLY A 26 -10.26 18.89 1.37
N ARG A 27 -10.18 19.95 0.56
CA ARG A 27 -11.27 20.39 -0.33
C ARG A 27 -11.81 19.29 -1.25
N TYR A 28 -10.96 18.35 -1.66
CA TYR A 28 -11.27 17.31 -2.64
C TYR A 28 -11.31 15.90 -2.02
N TYR A 29 -11.33 15.78 -0.70
CA TYR A 29 -11.25 14.49 -0.03
C TYR A 29 -12.37 13.52 -0.42
N GLU A 30 -13.63 13.96 -0.36
CA GLU A 30 -14.75 13.13 -0.79
C GLU A 30 -14.66 12.75 -2.27
N ARG A 31 -14.13 13.64 -3.12
CA ARG A 31 -13.89 13.32 -4.52
C ARG A 31 -12.80 12.26 -4.69
N GLY A 32 -11.73 12.34 -3.90
CA GLY A 32 -10.69 11.32 -3.89
C GLY A 32 -11.26 9.95 -3.45
N LYS A 33 -12.13 9.93 -2.43
CA LYS A 33 -12.78 8.70 -1.96
C LYS A 33 -13.64 8.05 -3.04
N GLU A 34 -14.39 8.85 -3.79
CA GLU A 34 -15.14 8.36 -4.95
C GLU A 34 -14.22 7.77 -6.04
N LEU A 35 -13.07 8.40 -6.30
CA LEU A 35 -12.10 7.90 -7.28
C LEU A 35 -11.52 6.56 -6.83
N LEU A 36 -11.05 6.47 -5.58
CA LEU A 36 -10.53 5.23 -4.99
C LEU A 36 -11.58 4.12 -5.03
N THR A 37 -12.78 4.39 -4.53
CA THR A 37 -13.86 3.38 -4.46
C THR A 37 -14.17 2.80 -5.84
N ARG A 38 -14.13 3.62 -6.90
CA ARG A 38 -14.36 3.15 -8.27
C ARG A 38 -13.18 2.35 -8.84
N GLU A 39 -11.94 2.64 -8.45
CA GLU A 39 -10.79 1.79 -8.76
C GLU A 39 -10.87 0.44 -8.02
N VAL A 40 -11.26 0.44 -6.74
CA VAL A 40 -11.50 -0.77 -5.94
C VAL A 40 -12.60 -1.63 -6.56
N ASN A 41 -13.74 -1.03 -6.94
CA ASN A 41 -14.82 -1.75 -7.62
C ASN A 41 -14.38 -2.39 -8.94
N ALA A 42 -13.44 -1.75 -9.67
CA ALA A 42 -12.90 -2.33 -10.89
C ALA A 42 -12.06 -3.58 -10.59
N ALA A 43 -11.25 -3.56 -9.52
CA ALA A 43 -10.50 -4.73 -9.07
C ALA A 43 -11.43 -5.86 -8.60
N ILE A 44 -12.44 -5.52 -7.80
CA ILE A 44 -13.50 -6.44 -7.34
C ILE A 44 -14.14 -7.16 -8.53
N ASP A 45 -14.56 -6.41 -9.56
CA ASP A 45 -15.17 -7.02 -10.75
C ASP A 45 -14.21 -7.95 -11.49
N GLY A 46 -12.93 -7.56 -11.60
CA GLY A 46 -11.88 -8.41 -12.18
C GLY A 46 -11.68 -9.72 -11.41
N PHE A 47 -11.63 -9.66 -10.08
CA PHE A 47 -11.47 -10.82 -9.22
C PHE A 47 -12.68 -11.75 -9.25
N PHE A 48 -13.90 -11.23 -9.15
CA PHE A 48 -15.10 -12.07 -9.28
C PHE A 48 -15.18 -12.72 -10.66
N ALA A 49 -14.84 -11.99 -11.73
CA ALA A 49 -14.80 -12.55 -13.08
C ALA A 49 -13.76 -13.68 -13.23
N ALA A 50 -12.69 -13.67 -12.42
CA ALA A 50 -11.67 -14.72 -12.38
C ALA A 50 -11.98 -15.85 -11.37
N GLY A 51 -13.12 -15.81 -10.68
CA GLY A 51 -13.57 -16.88 -9.78
C GLY A 51 -13.28 -16.66 -8.29
N ALA A 52 -13.07 -15.42 -7.85
CA ALA A 52 -13.11 -15.10 -6.42
C ALA A 52 -14.51 -15.45 -5.84
N GLU A 53 -14.53 -16.00 -4.63
CA GLU A 53 -15.78 -16.40 -3.96
C GLU A 53 -16.15 -15.44 -2.82
N TYR A 54 -15.15 -14.77 -2.27
CA TYR A 54 -15.30 -13.86 -1.15
C TYR A 54 -14.20 -12.80 -1.20
N ILE A 55 -14.60 -11.54 -0.97
CA ILE A 55 -13.68 -10.41 -0.95
C ILE A 55 -13.96 -9.59 0.31
N LEU A 56 -12.91 -9.33 1.09
CA LEU A 56 -12.93 -8.37 2.19
C LEU A 56 -12.12 -7.15 1.76
N VAL A 57 -12.77 -5.98 1.77
CA VAL A 57 -12.10 -4.70 1.53
C VAL A 57 -11.73 -4.09 2.89
N THR A 58 -10.45 -3.87 3.08
CA THR A 58 -9.85 -3.30 4.28
C THR A 58 -9.41 -1.87 3.93
N ASP A 59 -10.08 -0.87 4.50
CA ASP A 59 -9.71 0.54 4.37
C ASP A 59 -8.33 0.88 4.97
N GLY A 60 -7.24 0.75 4.21
CA GLY A 60 -5.87 0.96 4.69
C GLY A 60 -5.46 2.44 4.87
N HIS A 61 -6.20 3.38 4.28
CA HIS A 61 -5.86 4.80 4.37
C HIS A 61 -6.11 5.33 5.79
N GLY A 62 -5.17 6.10 6.35
CA GLY A 62 -5.19 6.48 7.77
C GLY A 62 -6.46 7.21 8.24
N TYR A 63 -7.13 7.96 7.36
CA TYR A 63 -8.41 8.63 7.64
C TYR A 63 -9.64 7.90 7.08
N GLY A 64 -9.41 6.78 6.40
CA GLY A 64 -10.36 6.08 5.55
C GLY A 64 -10.42 6.67 4.15
N GLY A 65 -10.48 5.82 3.13
CA GLY A 65 -10.46 6.19 1.71
C GLY A 65 -11.72 5.79 0.95
N ILE A 66 -12.64 5.03 1.57
CA ILE A 66 -13.78 4.45 0.85
C ILE A 66 -15.07 5.23 1.08
N ALA A 67 -15.74 5.56 -0.02
CA ALA A 67 -17.13 6.01 -0.05
C ALA A 67 -18.04 4.77 0.03
N PHE A 68 -18.38 4.35 1.25
CA PHE A 68 -19.03 3.06 1.52
C PHE A 68 -20.30 2.81 0.69
N GLU A 69 -21.14 3.82 0.48
CA GLU A 69 -22.38 3.69 -0.31
C GLU A 69 -22.13 3.43 -1.81
N LEU A 70 -20.91 3.67 -2.30
CA LEU A 70 -20.52 3.39 -3.68
C LEU A 70 -19.76 2.06 -3.84
N LEU A 71 -19.39 1.40 -2.73
CA LEU A 71 -18.67 0.15 -2.76
C LEU A 71 -19.56 -0.98 -3.31
N ASP A 72 -18.97 -1.91 -4.05
CA ASP A 72 -19.69 -3.05 -4.63
C ASP A 72 -20.44 -3.84 -3.54
N PRO A 73 -21.76 -4.06 -3.67
CA PRO A 73 -22.56 -4.69 -2.61
C PRO A 73 -22.27 -6.19 -2.41
N ARG A 74 -21.42 -6.81 -3.24
CA ARG A 74 -21.03 -8.23 -3.12
C ARG A 74 -19.91 -8.47 -2.11
N VAL A 75 -19.25 -7.42 -1.61
CA VAL A 75 -18.07 -7.54 -0.74
C VAL A 75 -18.40 -7.16 0.69
N GLU A 76 -17.55 -7.60 1.61
CA GLU A 76 -17.55 -7.08 2.97
C GLU A 76 -16.56 -5.92 3.11
N PHE A 77 -16.87 -5.00 4.01
CA PHE A 77 -16.06 -3.82 4.27
C PHE A 77 -15.65 -3.75 5.72
N GLN A 78 -14.36 -3.61 5.93
CA GLN A 78 -13.71 -3.58 7.21
C GLN A 78 -13.08 -2.19 7.30
N ARG A 79 -13.32 -1.45 8.40
CA ARG A 79 -12.86 -0.06 8.61
C ARG A 79 -12.68 0.26 10.09
N GLY A 80 -11.97 1.34 10.39
CA GLY A 80 -11.93 1.94 11.73
C GLY A 80 -10.92 1.32 12.68
N TRP A 81 -9.87 0.68 12.16
CA TRP A 81 -8.67 0.38 12.93
C TRP A 81 -8.05 1.69 13.39
N GLY A 82 -7.79 1.79 14.69
CA GLY A 82 -6.97 2.88 15.22
C GLY A 82 -5.53 2.80 14.69
N PRO A 83 -4.59 3.55 15.29
CA PRO A 83 -3.19 3.59 14.84
C PRO A 83 -2.39 2.29 15.06
N GLY A 84 -3.07 1.18 15.36
CA GLY A 84 -2.52 -0.13 15.66
C GLY A 84 -3.46 -0.97 16.53
N PRO A 85 -3.08 -2.22 16.84
CA PRO A 85 -1.85 -2.87 16.38
C PRO A 85 -1.91 -3.33 14.91
N TYR A 86 -0.73 -3.49 14.30
CA TYR A 86 -0.54 -4.32 13.11
C TYR A 86 -1.13 -5.72 13.36
N PRO A 87 -1.70 -6.35 12.32
CA PRO A 87 -1.51 -6.02 10.91
C PRO A 87 -2.61 -5.13 10.30
N CYS A 88 -3.18 -4.20 11.07
CA CYS A 88 -4.07 -3.12 10.57
C CYS A 88 -5.28 -3.63 9.77
N GLY A 89 -5.91 -4.70 10.26
CA GLY A 89 -7.08 -5.29 9.64
C GLY A 89 -6.82 -6.57 8.85
N LEU A 90 -5.56 -6.86 8.47
CA LEU A 90 -5.23 -8.16 7.88
C LEU A 90 -5.50 -9.30 8.87
N GLU A 91 -6.05 -10.40 8.38
CA GLU A 91 -6.32 -11.58 9.19
C GLU A 91 -6.03 -12.87 8.42
N ALA A 92 -5.75 -13.94 9.15
CA ALA A 92 -5.53 -15.26 8.55
C ALA A 92 -6.82 -15.81 7.90
N GLY A 93 -6.68 -16.85 7.08
CA GLY A 93 -7.83 -17.51 6.43
C GLY A 93 -8.22 -16.89 5.08
N PHE A 94 -7.31 -16.12 4.47
CA PHE A 94 -7.39 -15.65 3.10
C PHE A 94 -6.29 -16.28 2.25
N ASP A 95 -6.58 -16.47 0.97
CA ASP A 95 -5.64 -17.08 0.04
C ASP A 95 -4.74 -16.02 -0.61
N CYS A 96 -5.33 -14.87 -0.94
CA CYS A 96 -4.68 -13.81 -1.70
C CYS A 96 -4.85 -12.43 -1.07
N PHE A 97 -3.86 -11.58 -1.33
CA PHE A 97 -3.85 -10.17 -0.99
C PHE A 97 -3.70 -9.31 -2.26
N ALA A 98 -4.39 -8.18 -2.28
CA ALA A 98 -4.26 -7.14 -3.28
C ALA A 98 -4.25 -5.76 -2.64
N VAL A 99 -3.57 -4.80 -3.26
CA VAL A 99 -3.59 -3.40 -2.83
C VAL A 99 -4.02 -2.47 -3.95
N ILE A 100 -4.90 -1.52 -3.67
CA ILE A 100 -5.43 -0.57 -4.65
C ILE A 100 -5.15 0.87 -4.20
N GLY A 101 -4.59 1.67 -5.11
CA GLY A 101 -4.31 3.08 -4.87
C GLY A 101 -3.02 3.31 -4.08
N GLN A 102 -2.06 2.38 -4.14
CA GLN A 102 -0.83 2.42 -3.37
C GLN A 102 0.19 3.44 -3.91
N HIS A 103 0.79 4.21 -3.01
CA HIS A 103 1.96 5.05 -3.31
C HIS A 103 3.30 4.31 -3.04
N PRO A 104 4.42 4.75 -3.64
CA PRO A 104 5.73 4.14 -3.37
C PRO A 104 6.27 4.57 -2.00
N LYS A 105 7.20 3.79 -1.46
CA LYS A 105 7.87 4.09 -0.19
C LYS A 105 8.63 5.42 -0.20
N ALA A 106 8.90 5.94 0.99
CA ALA A 106 9.78 7.09 1.20
C ALA A 106 11.14 6.92 0.48
N GLY A 107 11.66 8.02 -0.05
CA GLY A 107 12.93 8.06 -0.78
C GLY A 107 12.87 7.55 -2.23
N THR A 108 11.72 7.08 -2.72
CA THR A 108 11.62 6.54 -4.09
C THR A 108 11.62 7.66 -5.13
N GLU A 109 12.59 7.62 -6.05
CA GLU A 109 12.66 8.56 -7.17
C GLU A 109 11.49 8.40 -8.14
N TYR A 110 11.03 9.52 -8.71
CA TYR A 110 9.89 9.58 -9.62
C TYR A 110 8.58 9.02 -9.04
N GLY A 111 8.48 8.89 -7.72
CA GLY A 111 7.22 8.57 -7.07
C GLY A 111 6.40 9.83 -6.77
N HIS A 112 5.09 9.65 -6.67
CA HIS A 112 4.14 10.69 -6.31
C HIS A 112 3.64 10.49 -4.87
N ILE A 113 3.65 11.57 -4.06
CA ILE A 113 3.28 11.55 -2.62
C ILE A 113 4.04 10.45 -1.84
N CYS A 114 5.32 10.21 -2.19
CA CYS A 114 6.11 9.15 -1.55
C CYS A 114 6.24 9.39 -0.04
N HIS A 115 5.92 8.38 0.75
CA HIS A 115 6.20 8.33 2.18
C HIS A 115 6.16 6.88 2.70
N THR A 116 6.44 6.69 3.99
CA THR A 116 6.25 5.39 4.67
C THR A 116 5.70 5.69 6.07
N GLY A 117 4.40 5.50 6.27
CA GLY A 117 3.63 5.90 7.44
C GLY A 117 3.41 7.42 7.50
N TRP A 118 4.49 8.20 7.51
CA TRP A 118 4.41 9.66 7.43
C TRP A 118 5.63 10.25 6.72
N PHE A 119 5.52 11.51 6.26
CA PHE A 119 6.57 12.21 5.50
C PHE A 119 7.88 12.43 6.26
N ASN A 120 7.89 12.23 7.58
CA ASN A 120 9.11 12.32 8.38
C ASN A 120 10.01 11.07 8.25
N VAL A 121 9.52 9.97 7.71
CA VAL A 121 10.33 8.76 7.49
C VAL A 121 11.24 8.96 6.28
N VAL A 122 12.50 8.58 6.42
CA VAL A 122 13.50 8.56 5.33
C VAL A 122 13.58 7.15 4.76
N ASP A 123 13.71 6.15 5.63
CA ASP A 123 13.73 4.74 5.25
C ASP A 123 13.25 3.88 6.42
N THR A 124 12.64 2.76 6.10
CA THR A 124 12.32 1.68 7.04
C THR A 124 12.85 0.38 6.47
N LYS A 125 13.62 -0.39 7.24
CA LYS A 125 14.21 -1.65 6.81
C LYS A 125 13.77 -2.79 7.71
N LEU A 126 13.34 -3.89 7.11
CA LEU A 126 13.12 -5.16 7.79
C LEU A 126 14.22 -6.14 7.37
N ASN A 127 15.03 -6.60 8.32
CA ASN A 127 16.21 -7.46 8.06
C ASN A 127 17.10 -6.94 6.92
N GLY A 128 17.31 -5.62 6.87
CA GLY A 128 18.11 -4.94 5.85
C GLY A 128 17.40 -4.66 4.52
N ILE A 129 16.18 -5.19 4.30
CA ILE A 129 15.37 -4.89 3.11
C ILE A 129 14.61 -3.57 3.35
N SER A 130 14.89 -2.54 2.55
CA SER A 130 14.16 -1.28 2.59
C SER A 130 12.73 -1.46 2.06
N ILE A 131 11.74 -1.12 2.89
CA ILE A 131 10.31 -1.34 2.67
C ILE A 131 9.49 -0.07 2.88
N GLY A 132 8.40 0.06 2.10
CA GLY A 132 7.28 0.95 2.39
C GLY A 132 6.13 0.26 3.09
N GLU A 133 4.97 0.90 3.05
CA GLU A 133 3.72 0.36 3.58
C GLU A 133 3.32 -0.93 2.88
N PHE A 134 3.41 -0.98 1.54
CA PHE A 134 3.23 -2.22 0.79
C PHE A 134 4.18 -3.33 1.25
N GLY A 135 5.45 -3.01 1.51
CA GLY A 135 6.41 -4.00 2.01
C GLY A 135 6.04 -4.54 3.39
N THR A 136 5.56 -3.67 4.28
CA THR A 136 5.00 -4.05 5.58
C THR A 136 3.80 -5.00 5.41
N ALA A 137 2.84 -4.66 4.53
CA ALA A 137 1.68 -5.49 4.24
C ALA A 137 2.08 -6.87 3.67
N VAL A 138 3.03 -6.91 2.73
CA VAL A 138 3.56 -8.16 2.13
C VAL A 138 4.15 -9.08 3.19
N PHE A 139 4.96 -8.55 4.11
CA PHE A 139 5.57 -9.40 5.14
C PHE A 139 4.58 -9.82 6.23
N ASN A 140 3.59 -8.98 6.58
CA ASN A 140 2.46 -9.40 7.41
C ASN A 140 1.66 -10.52 6.74
N CYS A 141 1.37 -10.40 5.44
CA CYS A 141 0.72 -11.45 4.65
C CYS A 141 1.53 -12.75 4.67
N SER A 142 2.86 -12.66 4.54
CA SER A 142 3.73 -13.83 4.59
C SER A 142 3.67 -14.56 5.93
N GLU A 143 3.54 -13.86 7.05
CA GLU A 143 3.35 -14.49 8.38
C GLU A 143 1.95 -15.11 8.53
N LEU A 144 0.93 -14.51 7.91
CA LEU A 144 -0.45 -15.00 7.90
C LEU A 144 -0.72 -16.11 6.86
N GLY A 145 0.27 -16.43 6.01
CA GLY A 145 0.13 -17.42 4.93
C GLY A 145 -0.65 -16.94 3.71
N ILE A 146 -0.79 -15.61 3.52
CA ILE A 146 -1.53 -14.98 2.43
C ILE A 146 -0.58 -14.61 1.31
N THR A 147 -0.98 -14.83 0.04
CA THR A 147 -0.13 -14.52 -1.13
C THR A 147 -0.51 -13.17 -1.76
N PRO A 148 0.37 -12.15 -1.77
CA PRO A 148 0.16 -10.92 -2.54
C PRO A 148 0.20 -11.21 -4.05
N ILE A 149 -0.91 -10.95 -4.75
CA ILE A 149 -1.02 -11.26 -6.19
C ILE A 149 -1.19 -10.02 -7.07
N PHE A 150 -1.65 -8.91 -6.51
CA PHE A 150 -2.02 -7.73 -7.29
C PHE A 150 -1.72 -6.41 -6.56
N GLY A 151 -1.34 -5.38 -7.34
CA GLY A 151 -1.21 -4.01 -6.83
C GLY A 151 -1.50 -2.94 -7.88
N SER A 152 -2.23 -1.88 -7.56
CA SER A 152 -2.37 -0.72 -8.44
C SER A 152 -2.05 0.61 -7.75
N GLY A 153 -1.51 1.56 -8.52
CA GLY A 153 -1.15 2.88 -8.00
C GLY A 153 -0.12 3.61 -8.86
N ASP A 154 0.90 4.19 -8.24
CA ASP A 154 1.99 4.89 -8.94
C ASP A 154 2.93 3.90 -9.69
N LEU A 155 3.50 4.33 -10.82
CA LEU A 155 4.49 3.56 -11.57
C LEU A 155 5.71 3.17 -10.73
N ALA A 156 6.22 4.06 -9.88
CA ALA A 156 7.32 3.76 -8.98
C ALA A 156 6.94 2.68 -7.95
N PHE A 157 5.70 2.71 -7.45
CA PHE A 157 5.16 1.64 -6.60
C PHE A 157 5.12 0.31 -7.36
N THR A 158 4.67 0.29 -8.61
CA THR A 158 4.62 -0.97 -9.37
C THR A 158 6.00 -1.62 -9.56
N LYS A 159 7.06 -0.80 -9.65
CA LYS A 159 8.44 -1.28 -9.71
C LYS A 159 8.89 -1.82 -8.36
N GLU A 160 8.57 -1.12 -7.27
CA GLU A 160 8.81 -1.59 -5.90
C GLU A 160 8.13 -2.95 -5.66
N ALA A 161 6.85 -3.06 -6.01
CA ALA A 161 6.07 -4.28 -5.81
C ALA A 161 6.67 -5.48 -6.56
N LYS A 162 7.03 -5.32 -7.84
CA LYS A 162 7.68 -6.39 -8.64
C LYS A 162 9.10 -6.73 -8.18
N ALA A 163 9.80 -5.78 -7.57
CA ALA A 163 11.11 -6.03 -7.01
C ALA A 163 10.98 -6.92 -5.76
N LEU A 164 9.98 -6.65 -4.91
CA LEU A 164 9.72 -7.36 -3.67
C LEU A 164 9.03 -8.72 -3.87
N VAL A 165 7.94 -8.77 -4.64
CA VAL A 165 7.15 -10.00 -4.87
C VAL A 165 7.33 -10.43 -6.32
N LYS A 166 8.08 -11.50 -6.57
CA LYS A 166 8.17 -12.07 -7.93
C LYS A 166 6.82 -12.67 -8.30
N GLY A 167 6.40 -12.49 -9.54
CA GLY A 167 5.11 -13.00 -10.05
C GLY A 167 3.91 -12.09 -9.86
N ILE A 168 4.01 -11.04 -9.01
CA ILE A 168 2.92 -10.09 -8.77
C ILE A 168 2.51 -9.34 -10.03
N GLU A 169 1.20 -9.22 -10.26
CA GLU A 169 0.66 -8.38 -11.33
C GLU A 169 0.44 -6.96 -10.81
N THR A 170 0.76 -5.95 -11.62
CA THR A 170 0.62 -4.56 -11.18
C THR A 170 0.09 -3.65 -12.26
N VAL A 171 -0.66 -2.62 -11.87
CA VAL A 171 -1.17 -1.59 -12.78
C VAL A 171 -0.72 -0.20 -12.33
N ALA A 172 0.04 0.48 -13.18
CA ALA A 172 0.42 1.87 -12.96
C ALA A 172 -0.68 2.78 -13.55
N VAL A 173 -1.37 3.54 -12.69
CA VAL A 173 -2.42 4.49 -13.10
C VAL A 173 -1.93 5.93 -13.13
N LYS A 174 -0.75 6.19 -12.58
CA LYS A 174 -0.02 7.46 -12.72
C LYS A 174 1.48 7.26 -12.59
N ARG A 175 2.25 8.31 -12.89
CA ARG A 175 3.71 8.35 -12.66
C ARG A 175 4.13 9.71 -12.13
N GLY A 176 4.93 9.72 -11.07
CA GLY A 176 5.60 10.92 -10.59
C GLY A 176 6.65 11.44 -11.59
N LEU A 177 7.01 12.72 -11.43
CA LEU A 177 7.93 13.43 -12.31
C LEU A 177 9.19 13.94 -11.62
N THR A 178 9.22 13.96 -10.29
CA THR A 178 10.32 14.54 -9.52
C THR A 178 11.46 13.52 -9.35
N PRO A 179 12.69 13.81 -9.85
CA PRO A 179 13.86 12.98 -9.58
C PRO A 179 14.43 13.23 -8.17
N GLY A 180 15.32 12.35 -7.72
CA GLY A 180 16.01 12.46 -6.44
C GLY A 180 15.17 11.98 -5.24
N GLN A 181 15.88 11.52 -4.20
CA GLN A 181 15.25 10.85 -3.04
C GLN A 181 14.67 11.85 -2.02
N GLY A 182 15.07 13.12 -2.06
CA GLY A 182 14.63 14.14 -1.10
C GLY A 182 15.17 13.92 0.31
N SER A 183 16.38 13.36 0.45
CA SER A 183 17.06 13.14 1.73
C SER A 183 17.51 14.44 2.41
N GLU A 184 17.64 15.51 1.62
CA GLU A 184 17.97 16.86 2.07
C GLU A 184 16.79 17.61 2.71
N CYS A 185 15.56 17.15 2.46
CA CYS A 185 14.36 17.80 2.93
C CYS A 185 14.09 17.50 4.41
N ASP A 186 13.60 18.49 5.15
CA ASP A 186 12.83 18.23 6.36
C ASP A 186 11.42 17.66 6.03
N THR A 187 10.60 17.42 7.05
CA THR A 187 9.28 16.79 6.89
C THR A 187 8.34 17.61 6.00
N ASP A 188 8.25 18.92 6.22
CA ASP A 188 7.31 19.78 5.48
C ASP A 188 7.79 20.00 4.05
N GLN A 189 9.09 20.17 3.86
CA GLN A 189 9.69 20.23 2.52
C GLN A 189 9.44 18.94 1.74
N TYR A 190 9.62 17.78 2.38
CA TYR A 190 9.44 16.49 1.73
C TYR A 190 7.97 16.23 1.33
N ARG A 191 7.04 16.55 2.24
CA ARG A 191 5.59 16.50 2.01
C ARG A 191 5.14 17.27 0.77
N ASN A 192 5.80 18.39 0.48
CA ASN A 192 5.47 19.24 -0.66
C ASN A 192 6.36 19.02 -1.90
N ARG A 193 7.30 18.07 -1.85
CA ARG A 193 8.30 17.85 -2.92
C ARG A 193 7.75 17.06 -4.10
N ASN A 194 7.05 15.95 -3.82
CA ASN A 194 6.77 14.89 -4.80
C ASN A 194 5.33 14.97 -5.36
N LEU A 195 4.88 16.16 -5.76
CA LEU A 195 3.48 16.43 -6.14
C LEU A 195 3.22 16.46 -7.66
N ALA A 196 4.26 16.47 -8.49
CA ALA A 196 4.09 16.51 -9.94
C ALA A 196 3.93 15.09 -10.50
N ALA A 197 2.81 14.81 -11.18
CA ALA A 197 2.54 13.53 -11.80
C ALA A 197 1.79 13.63 -13.14
N VAL A 198 1.93 12.58 -13.96
CA VAL A 198 1.08 12.34 -15.14
C VAL A 198 0.08 11.25 -14.79
N HIS A 199 -1.21 11.55 -14.94
CA HIS A 199 -2.31 10.65 -14.59
C HIS A 199 -2.93 10.01 -15.83
N THR A 200 -3.31 8.74 -15.68
CA THR A 200 -4.21 8.06 -16.61
C THR A 200 -5.63 8.56 -16.39
N HIS A 201 -6.43 8.63 -17.46
CA HIS A 201 -7.85 8.95 -17.32
C HIS A 201 -8.55 7.94 -16.37
N PRO A 202 -9.42 8.37 -15.43
CA PRO A 202 -10.00 7.46 -14.43
C PRO A 202 -10.73 6.25 -15.01
N GLU A 203 -11.49 6.40 -16.09
CA GLU A 203 -12.13 5.24 -16.74
C GLU A 203 -11.11 4.25 -17.30
N LYS A 204 -10.01 4.77 -17.87
CA LYS A 204 -8.95 3.92 -18.42
C LYS A 204 -8.18 3.20 -17.30
N ALA A 205 -7.93 3.90 -16.19
CA ALA A 205 -7.34 3.31 -15.00
C ALA A 205 -8.18 2.12 -14.50
N ARG A 206 -9.50 2.27 -14.42
CA ARG A 206 -10.42 1.20 -14.02
C ARG A 206 -10.42 0.02 -14.97
N GLU A 207 -10.46 0.25 -16.29
CA GLU A 207 -10.33 -0.84 -17.27
C GLU A 207 -9.03 -1.64 -17.08
N MET A 208 -7.91 -0.94 -16.87
CA MET A 208 -6.61 -1.55 -16.65
C MET A 208 -6.58 -2.34 -15.33
N ILE A 209 -7.10 -1.77 -14.24
CA ILE A 209 -7.18 -2.41 -12.93
C ILE A 209 -8.05 -3.68 -13.00
N ARG A 210 -9.24 -3.59 -13.59
CA ARG A 210 -10.14 -4.74 -13.77
C ARG A 210 -9.45 -5.88 -14.50
N LYS A 211 -8.77 -5.57 -15.61
CA LYS A 211 -8.01 -6.59 -16.36
C LYS A 211 -6.86 -7.15 -15.52
N GLY A 212 -6.08 -6.30 -14.86
CA GLY A 212 -4.95 -6.71 -14.04
C GLY A 212 -5.35 -7.62 -12.87
N ALA A 213 -6.46 -7.32 -12.20
CA ALA A 213 -7.01 -8.15 -11.13
C ALA A 213 -7.46 -9.53 -11.65
N TYR A 214 -8.13 -9.57 -12.80
CA TYR A 214 -8.50 -10.82 -13.47
C TYR A 214 -7.26 -11.67 -13.83
N ASP A 215 -6.26 -11.05 -14.45
CA ASP A 215 -5.02 -11.72 -14.86
C ASP A 215 -4.24 -12.26 -13.64
N ALA A 216 -4.15 -11.47 -12.57
CA ALA A 216 -3.47 -11.83 -11.33
C ALA A 216 -4.06 -13.10 -10.71
N LEU A 217 -5.39 -13.13 -10.54
CA LEU A 217 -6.06 -14.27 -9.93
C LEU A 217 -6.02 -15.50 -10.84
N THR A 218 -6.19 -15.31 -12.16
CA THR A 218 -6.06 -16.41 -13.13
C THR A 218 -4.66 -17.04 -13.07
N ARG A 219 -3.60 -16.21 -12.94
CA ARG A 219 -2.24 -16.71 -12.77
C ARG A 219 -2.09 -17.48 -11.46
N TYR A 220 -2.58 -16.93 -10.35
CA TYR A 220 -2.53 -17.59 -9.05
C TYR A 220 -3.24 -18.94 -9.07
N LEU A 221 -4.45 -19.02 -9.63
CA LEU A 221 -5.20 -20.27 -9.74
C LEU A 221 -4.48 -21.33 -10.58
N LYS A 222 -3.69 -20.91 -11.58
CA LYS A 222 -2.91 -21.81 -12.44
C LYS A 222 -1.61 -22.29 -11.78
N ASP A 223 -0.89 -21.39 -11.12
CA ASP A 223 0.42 -21.67 -10.52
C ASP A 223 0.67 -20.74 -9.31
N PRO A 224 0.18 -21.10 -8.12
CA PRO A 224 0.40 -20.31 -6.90
C PRO A 224 1.89 -20.15 -6.57
N ALA A 225 2.72 -21.13 -6.93
CA ALA A 225 4.17 -21.11 -6.65
C ALA A 225 4.94 -20.11 -7.51
N SER A 226 4.31 -19.54 -8.54
CA SER A 226 4.89 -18.45 -9.35
C SER A 226 5.03 -17.13 -8.57
N PHE A 227 4.39 -17.01 -7.40
CA PHE A 227 4.46 -15.85 -6.52
C PHE A 227 5.48 -16.10 -5.41
N HIS A 228 6.53 -15.28 -5.35
CA HIS A 228 7.61 -15.46 -4.38
C HIS A 228 7.91 -14.18 -3.61
N ILE A 229 7.78 -14.27 -2.28
CA ILE A 229 8.20 -13.27 -1.29
C ILE A 229 9.56 -13.73 -0.73
N PRO A 230 10.55 -12.83 -0.58
CA PRO A 230 11.81 -13.14 0.07
C PRO A 230 11.59 -13.71 1.46
N LYS A 231 12.17 -14.87 1.72
CA LYS A 231 12.16 -15.45 3.07
C LYS A 231 13.09 -14.64 3.97
N LEU A 232 12.58 -14.27 5.15
CA LEU A 232 13.37 -13.67 6.21
C LEU A 232 13.54 -14.69 7.34
N ASP A 233 14.73 -14.75 7.92
CA ASP A 233 15.01 -15.59 9.08
C ASP A 233 15.07 -14.72 10.35
N PRO A 234 14.55 -15.21 11.50
CA PRO A 234 14.66 -14.49 12.76
C PRO A 234 16.11 -14.40 13.28
N PRO A 235 16.43 -13.44 14.17
CA PRO A 235 15.51 -12.44 14.70
C PRO A 235 15.09 -11.41 13.65
N TYR A 236 13.84 -10.95 13.75
CA TYR A 236 13.32 -9.91 12.86
C TYR A 236 13.70 -8.54 13.41
N VAL A 237 14.41 -7.77 12.60
CA VAL A 237 15.00 -6.49 12.97
C VAL A 237 14.38 -5.40 12.10
N LEU A 238 13.69 -4.45 12.75
CA LEU A 238 13.12 -3.28 12.11
C LEU A 238 13.98 -2.06 12.42
N GLU A 239 14.54 -1.43 11.40
CA GLU A 239 15.31 -0.19 11.50
C GLU A 239 14.51 0.94 10.85
N GLN A 240 14.44 2.11 11.48
CA GLN A 240 13.76 3.27 10.91
C GLN A 240 14.60 4.52 11.09
N ILE A 241 14.77 5.26 9.99
CA ILE A 241 15.46 6.56 9.96
C ILE A 241 14.40 7.63 9.72
N THR A 242 14.38 8.66 10.55
CA THR A 242 13.49 9.82 10.39
C THR A 242 14.29 11.10 10.19
N ARG A 243 13.78 11.99 9.34
CA ARG A 243 14.27 13.36 9.16
C ARG A 243 13.75 14.26 10.27
N LYS A 244 14.25 15.50 10.33
CA LYS A 244 13.75 16.54 11.24
C LYS A 244 12.25 16.81 10.98
N ASN A 245 11.47 16.93 12.04
CA ASN A 245 10.03 17.24 11.98
C ASN A 245 9.68 18.36 12.97
N GLY A 246 9.51 19.59 12.47
CA GLY A 246 9.42 20.79 13.32
C GLY A 246 10.63 20.87 14.26
N ASP A 247 10.39 20.94 15.57
CA ASP A 247 11.44 20.95 16.59
C ASP A 247 11.98 19.55 16.94
N THR A 248 11.37 18.49 16.41
CA THR A 248 11.84 17.12 16.65
C THR A 248 13.06 16.82 15.78
N PRO A 249 14.23 16.48 16.37
CA PRO A 249 15.43 16.15 15.60
C PRO A 249 15.27 14.82 14.86
N ALA A 250 16.12 14.61 13.85
CA ALA A 250 16.26 13.34 13.16
C ALA A 250 16.62 12.21 14.14
N LYS A 251 16.10 11.00 13.89
CA LYS A 251 16.31 9.83 14.76
C LYS A 251 16.61 8.60 13.93
N GLN A 252 17.31 7.66 14.56
CA GLN A 252 17.45 6.30 14.09
C GLN A 252 16.97 5.39 15.20
N ASN A 253 16.02 4.51 14.88
CA ASN A 253 15.46 3.57 15.82
C ASN A 253 15.66 2.15 15.29
N LYS A 254 15.79 1.21 16.22
CA LYS A 254 15.92 -0.21 15.94
C LYS A 254 15.08 -0.99 16.92
N TRP A 255 14.26 -1.91 16.41
CA TRP A 255 13.47 -2.85 17.18
C TRP A 255 13.75 -4.27 16.72
N GLU A 256 13.54 -5.23 17.62
CA GLU A 256 13.78 -6.63 17.33
C GLU A 256 12.63 -7.48 17.90
N HIS A 257 12.23 -8.51 17.17
CA HIS A 257 11.33 -9.54 17.67
C HIS A 257 11.90 -10.93 17.35
N PRO A 258 11.93 -11.86 18.32
CA PRO A 258 12.64 -13.14 18.14
C PRO A 258 11.99 -14.09 17.13
N SER A 259 10.70 -13.92 16.82
CA SER A 259 9.96 -14.93 16.05
C SER A 259 8.75 -14.45 15.22
N SER A 260 8.43 -13.15 15.20
CA SER A 260 7.22 -12.63 14.55
C SER A 260 7.52 -11.28 13.89
N ILE A 261 7.18 -11.18 12.61
CA ILE A 261 7.25 -9.97 11.82
C ILE A 261 6.14 -9.00 12.24
N ILE A 262 4.91 -9.49 12.40
CA ILE A 262 3.80 -8.70 12.96
C ILE A 262 4.18 -8.17 14.35
N GLY A 263 4.86 -9.00 15.15
CA GLY A 263 5.40 -8.61 16.45
C GLY A 263 6.41 -7.46 16.37
N VAL A 264 7.37 -7.49 15.43
CA VAL A 264 8.35 -6.39 15.30
C VAL A 264 7.71 -5.09 14.81
N PHE A 265 6.70 -5.16 13.95
CA PHE A 265 5.97 -3.97 13.49
C PHE A 265 5.12 -3.31 14.58
N ASN A 266 4.63 -4.09 15.55
CA ASN A 266 3.87 -3.55 16.67
C ASN A 266 4.72 -2.76 17.68
N ARG A 267 6.06 -2.93 17.67
CA ARG A 267 7.01 -2.31 18.62
C ARG A 267 6.59 -2.65 20.09
N PRO A 268 7.42 -2.44 21.13
CA PRO A 268 7.44 -3.31 22.34
C PRO A 268 6.07 -3.51 23.03
N TYR A 269 5.61 -4.75 23.23
CA TYR A 269 5.87 -5.60 24.41
C TYR A 269 7.30 -5.47 24.97
N GLY A 270 7.40 -5.04 26.24
CA GLY A 270 8.65 -4.78 26.97
C GLY A 270 8.99 -3.30 27.14
N GLN A 271 8.15 -2.55 27.88
CA GLN A 271 8.59 -1.44 28.74
C GLN A 271 8.63 -1.94 30.18
#